data_AF-A0A7H1ME79-F1
#
_entry.id   AF-A0A7H1ME79-F1
#
_cell.length_a   1.000
_cell.length_b   1.000
_cell.length_c   1.000
_cell.angle_alpha   90.00
_cell.angle_beta   90.00
_cell.angle_gamma   90.00
#
_symmetry.space_group_name_H-M   'P 1'
#
loop_
_entity.id
_entity.type
_entity.pdbx_description
1 polymer ?
#
loop_
_entity_poly.entity_id
_entity_poly.type
_entity_poly.pdbx_seq_one_letter_code
_entity_poly.pdbx_strand_id
1 'polypeptide(L)'
;MNTAYYLHCFASLNCARHKGKEAPHKPVLLLALADLAEQGRLKGTETAPDAALETAFRQVWRRYVADVGFTMNMGMPFYHMRSEPFWHLSIGRWSGGDIEDRHKIKNLGTLRRVAARSTINAGLIDCLNSITEWEKLRALLIERYFNRRNGDTDRHGPGRQDVPPTVSNLPSPQNGPQYCAAA
;
A
#
# COMPACT_ATOMS: atom_id res chain seq x y z
N MET A 1 8.39 10.07 -20.88
CA MET A 1 7.22 9.38 -20.29
C MET A 1 7.38 7.86 -20.41
N ASN A 2 7.30 7.10 -19.30
CA ASN A 2 7.36 5.63 -19.32
C ASN A 2 6.25 5.07 -18.40
N THR A 3 5.06 4.83 -18.95
CA THR A 3 3.90 4.36 -18.18
C THR A 3 4.12 3.00 -17.54
N ALA A 4 4.83 2.08 -18.22
CA ALA A 4 5.12 0.76 -17.68
C ALA A 4 5.94 0.83 -16.38
N TYR A 5 6.90 1.76 -16.31
CA TYR A 5 7.65 2.03 -15.08
C TYR A 5 6.73 2.48 -13.93
N TYR A 6 5.79 3.40 -14.19
CA TYR A 6 4.88 3.89 -13.15
C TYR A 6 3.82 2.86 -12.75
N LEU A 7 3.36 2.02 -13.68
CA LEU A 7 2.49 0.87 -13.36
C LEU A 7 3.19 -0.08 -12.39
N HIS A 8 4.47 -0.40 -12.62
CA HIS A 8 5.26 -1.21 -11.70
C HIS A 8 5.39 -0.56 -10.31
N CYS A 9 5.71 0.74 -10.26
CA CYS A 9 5.80 1.48 -9.00
C CYS A 9 4.45 1.51 -8.26
N PHE A 10 3.34 1.74 -8.97
CA PHE A 10 2.01 1.83 -8.36
C PHE A 10 1.49 0.48 -7.90
N ALA A 11 1.88 -0.63 -8.55
CA ALA A 11 1.52 -1.98 -8.10
C ALA A 11 2.20 -2.38 -6.78
N SER A 12 3.32 -1.73 -6.45
CA SER A 12 4.24 -2.08 -5.36
C SER A 12 4.41 -0.97 -4.33
N LEU A 13 3.46 -0.02 -4.23
CA LEU A 13 3.54 1.07 -3.25
C LEU A 13 3.76 0.53 -1.84
N ASN A 14 4.70 1.14 -1.11
CA ASN A 14 4.98 0.76 0.27
C ASN A 14 3.90 1.32 1.21
N CYS A 15 2.73 0.68 1.23
CA CYS A 15 1.61 1.05 2.06
C CYS A 15 1.71 0.40 3.45
N ALA A 16 1.42 1.18 4.48
CA ALA A 16 1.31 0.67 5.84
C ALA A 16 0.21 -0.41 5.91
N ARG A 17 0.30 -1.33 6.88
CA ARG A 17 -0.71 -2.36 7.10
C ARG A 17 -1.27 -2.26 8.50
N HIS A 18 -2.58 -2.46 8.66
CA HIS A 18 -3.25 -2.50 9.95
C HIS A 18 -4.29 -3.63 9.94
N LYS A 19 -4.23 -4.53 10.92
CA LYS A 19 -5.11 -5.72 11.03
C LYS A 19 -5.23 -6.51 9.71
N GLY A 20 -4.09 -6.71 9.04
CA GLY A 20 -4.02 -7.45 7.77
C GLY A 20 -4.48 -6.66 6.54
N LYS A 21 -5.07 -5.47 6.69
CA LYS A 21 -5.49 -4.61 5.58
C LYS A 21 -4.40 -3.59 5.23
N GLU A 22 -4.26 -3.31 3.94
CA GLU A 22 -3.33 -2.32 3.42
C GLU A 22 -3.96 -0.92 3.49
N ALA A 23 -3.18 0.08 3.92
CA ALA A 23 -3.65 1.43 4.13
C ALA A 23 -3.87 2.14 2.78
N PRO A 24 -5.06 2.72 2.53
CA PRO A 24 -5.39 3.32 1.23
C PRO A 24 -4.78 4.71 1.02
N HIS A 25 -4.12 5.29 2.03
CA HIS A 25 -3.73 6.70 2.06
C HIS A 25 -2.80 7.13 0.92
N LYS A 26 -1.80 6.32 0.53
CA LYS A 26 -0.91 6.64 -0.60
C LYS A 26 -1.64 6.57 -1.95
N PRO A 27 -2.40 5.50 -2.26
CA PRO A 27 -3.27 5.45 -3.44
C PRO A 27 -4.24 6.64 -3.53
N VAL A 28 -4.88 7.02 -2.41
CA VAL A 28 -5.78 8.19 -2.37
C VAL A 28 -5.02 9.48 -2.72
N LEU A 29 -3.78 9.65 -2.24
CA LEU A 29 -2.97 10.82 -2.58
C LEU A 29 -2.62 10.88 -4.08
N LEU A 30 -2.30 9.75 -4.70
CA LEU A 30 -2.02 9.68 -6.14
C LEU A 30 -3.24 10.02 -6.99
N LEU A 31 -4.41 9.46 -6.65
CA LEU A 31 -5.68 9.79 -7.29
C LEU A 31 -6.02 11.28 -7.12
N ALA A 32 -5.77 11.86 -5.94
CA ALA A 32 -6.01 13.27 -5.68
C ALA A 32 -5.12 14.20 -6.51
N LEU A 33 -3.86 13.82 -6.76
CA LEU A 33 -2.96 14.56 -7.65
C LEU A 33 -3.45 14.53 -9.09
N ALA A 34 -4.02 13.42 -9.53
CA ALA A 34 -4.61 13.34 -10.85
C ALA A 34 -5.89 14.15 -10.99
N ASP A 35 -6.79 14.13 -10.00
CA ASP A 35 -7.98 15.00 -9.98
C ASP A 35 -7.55 16.49 -10.10
N LEU A 36 -6.42 16.88 -9.50
CA LEU A 36 -5.86 18.23 -9.67
C LEU A 36 -5.23 18.45 -11.05
N ALA A 37 -4.58 17.45 -11.64
CA ALA A 37 -4.01 17.53 -12.98
C ALA A 37 -5.11 17.71 -14.04
N GLU A 38 -6.19 16.92 -13.97
CA GLU A 38 -7.37 17.04 -14.83
C GLU A 38 -8.04 18.43 -14.73
N GLN A 39 -8.01 19.04 -13.55
CA GLN A 39 -8.50 20.41 -13.32
C GLN A 39 -7.52 21.50 -13.79
N GLY A 40 -6.34 21.16 -14.32
CA GLY A 40 -5.28 22.10 -14.68
C GLY A 40 -4.63 22.81 -13.49
N ARG A 41 -4.76 22.24 -12.28
CA ARG A 41 -4.29 22.82 -11.01
C ARG A 41 -2.96 22.26 -10.54
N LEU A 42 -2.54 21.11 -11.08
CA LEU A 42 -1.20 20.58 -10.86
C LEU A 42 -0.22 21.26 -11.82
N LYS A 43 0.60 22.19 -11.32
CA LYS A 43 1.53 22.97 -12.14
C LYS A 43 2.96 22.45 -11.98
N GLY A 44 3.50 21.87 -13.06
CA GLY A 44 4.87 21.36 -13.09
C GLY A 44 5.10 20.16 -12.18
N THR A 45 6.34 19.99 -11.73
CA THR A 45 6.77 18.86 -10.89
C THR A 45 6.61 19.08 -9.40
N GLU A 46 6.28 20.29 -8.96
CA GLU A 46 6.19 20.59 -7.54
C GLU A 46 4.76 20.48 -7.01
N THR A 47 4.64 19.93 -5.80
CA THR A 47 3.38 19.92 -5.05
C THR A 47 3.63 20.24 -3.59
N ALA A 48 2.63 20.83 -2.94
CA ALA A 48 2.64 21.14 -1.51
C ALA A 48 1.38 20.54 -0.86
N PRO A 49 1.39 20.28 0.46
CA PRO A 49 0.23 19.76 1.16
C PRO A 49 -0.77 20.89 1.47
N ASP A 50 -1.22 21.59 0.44
CA ASP A 50 -2.08 22.77 0.50
C ASP A 50 -3.57 22.42 0.64
N ALA A 51 -4.43 23.43 0.64
CA ALA A 51 -5.88 23.26 0.77
C ALA A 51 -6.53 22.61 -0.46
N ALA A 52 -5.96 22.80 -1.65
CA ALA A 52 -6.46 22.22 -2.89
C ALA A 52 -6.25 20.71 -2.88
N LEU A 53 -5.03 20.27 -2.57
CA LEU A 53 -4.68 18.86 -2.46
C LEU A 53 -5.43 18.19 -1.33
N GLU A 54 -5.58 18.83 -0.17
CA GLU A 54 -6.36 18.29 0.93
C GLU A 54 -7.84 18.10 0.57
N THR A 55 -8.39 19.03 -0.22
CA THR A 55 -9.79 18.94 -0.68
C THR A 55 -9.98 17.82 -1.68
N ALA A 56 -9.08 17.69 -2.67
CA ALA A 56 -9.09 16.58 -3.61
C ALA A 56 -8.92 15.23 -2.88
N PHE A 57 -7.98 15.14 -1.93
CA PHE A 57 -7.77 13.96 -1.10
C PHE A 57 -9.03 13.54 -0.36
N ARG A 58 -9.74 14.48 0.27
CA ARG A 58 -11.02 14.20 0.95
C ARG A 58 -12.09 13.67 0.00
N GLN A 59 -12.19 14.22 -1.20
CA GLN A 59 -13.17 13.79 -2.19
C GLN A 59 -12.89 12.37 -2.67
N VAL A 60 -11.64 12.07 -3.02
CA VAL A 60 -11.20 10.72 -3.39
C VAL A 60 -11.42 9.73 -2.24
N TRP A 61 -11.05 10.11 -1.00
CA TRP A 61 -11.28 9.27 0.17
C TRP A 61 -12.74 8.87 0.31
N ARG A 62 -13.67 9.83 0.24
CA ARG A 62 -15.11 9.58 0.33
C ARG A 62 -15.63 8.73 -0.83
N ARG A 63 -15.00 8.82 -2.01
CA ARG A 63 -15.40 8.07 -3.21
C ARG A 63 -15.01 6.59 -3.13
N TYR A 64 -13.83 6.28 -2.57
CA TYR A 64 -13.26 4.92 -2.69
C TYR A 64 -13.04 4.19 -1.36
N VAL A 65 -12.92 4.90 -0.23
CA VAL A 65 -12.61 4.26 1.05
C VAL A 65 -13.91 3.99 1.82
N ALA A 66 -14.34 2.72 1.80
CA ALA A 66 -15.56 2.26 2.46
C ALA A 66 -15.36 1.79 3.92
N ASP A 67 -14.11 1.61 4.37
CA ASP A 67 -13.80 0.91 5.63
C ASP A 67 -13.59 1.87 6.83
N VAL A 68 -14.24 1.55 7.96
CA VAL A 68 -14.11 2.22 9.27
C VAL A 68 -12.77 1.95 9.97
N GLY A 69 -11.93 1.07 9.42
CA GLY A 69 -10.65 0.66 10.00
C GLY A 69 -9.48 1.63 9.83
N PHE A 70 -9.61 2.66 8.99
CA PHE A 70 -8.57 3.66 8.75
C PHE A 70 -9.11 5.08 8.93
N THR A 71 -8.36 5.92 9.64
CA THR A 71 -8.71 7.34 9.78
C THR A 71 -8.16 8.14 8.61
N MET A 72 -9.00 8.96 7.99
CA MET A 72 -8.60 9.87 6.92
C MET A 72 -7.55 10.87 7.44
N ASN A 73 -6.36 10.86 6.85
CA ASN A 73 -5.28 11.80 7.16
C ASN A 73 -4.33 11.92 5.95
N MET A 74 -4.23 13.11 5.35
CA MET A 74 -3.33 13.35 4.21
C MET A 74 -1.87 13.60 4.63
N GLY A 75 -1.61 14.01 5.88
CA GLY A 75 -0.25 14.35 6.30
C GLY A 75 0.70 13.15 6.24
N MET A 76 0.26 12.01 6.77
CA MET A 76 1.04 10.78 6.75
C MET A 76 1.44 10.32 5.34
N PRO A 77 0.51 10.12 4.38
CA PRO A 77 0.90 9.71 3.05
C PRO A 77 1.81 10.74 2.38
N PHE A 78 1.57 12.04 2.50
CA PHE A 78 2.44 13.07 1.90
C PHE A 78 3.90 12.94 2.35
N TYR A 79 4.13 12.71 3.66
CA TYR A 79 5.47 12.49 4.20
C TYR A 79 6.07 11.15 3.77
N HIS A 80 5.28 10.08 3.82
CA HIS A 80 5.75 8.71 3.56
C HIS A 80 5.89 8.38 2.07
N MET A 81 5.40 9.21 1.16
CA MET A 81 5.66 9.06 -0.28
C MET A 81 7.15 9.14 -0.62
N ARG A 82 8.00 9.72 0.24
CA ARG A 82 9.46 9.74 0.04
C ARG A 82 10.13 8.37 -0.09
N SER A 83 9.44 7.29 0.29
CA SER A 83 9.92 5.92 0.08
C SER A 83 9.69 5.44 -1.36
N GLU A 84 8.88 6.15 -2.13
CA GLU A 84 8.56 5.83 -3.52
C GLU A 84 9.57 6.49 -4.46
N PRO A 85 10.02 5.81 -5.52
CA PRO A 85 11.13 6.27 -6.38
C PRO A 85 10.78 7.46 -7.29
N PHE A 86 9.53 7.93 -7.24
CA PHE A 86 9.02 9.02 -8.07
C PHE A 86 8.66 10.28 -7.27
N TRP A 87 8.97 10.29 -5.97
CA TRP A 87 8.60 11.35 -5.04
C TRP A 87 9.78 11.81 -4.19
N HIS A 88 10.12 13.09 -4.31
CA HIS A 88 11.24 13.69 -3.59
C HIS A 88 10.72 14.74 -2.61
N LEU A 89 10.63 14.38 -1.32
CA LEU A 89 10.17 15.28 -0.26
C LEU A 89 11.28 16.25 0.14
N SER A 90 10.99 17.55 0.07
CA SER A 90 11.80 18.63 0.61
C SER A 90 11.06 19.30 1.76
N ILE A 91 11.75 19.52 2.88
CA ILE A 91 11.21 20.22 4.04
C ILE A 91 12.00 21.53 4.18
N GLY A 92 11.28 22.65 4.25
CA GLY A 92 11.90 23.97 4.35
C GLY A 92 12.77 24.14 5.60
N ARG A 93 13.65 25.15 5.58
CA ARG A 93 14.43 25.54 6.76
C ARG A 93 13.50 26.16 7.80
N TRP A 94 13.44 25.53 8.96
CA TRP A 94 12.69 25.99 10.13
C TRP A 94 13.36 27.24 10.73
N SER A 95 12.63 28.35 10.85
CA SER A 95 13.18 29.65 11.26
C SER A 95 13.17 29.90 12.78
N GLY A 96 13.07 28.87 13.64
CA GLY A 96 12.94 29.10 15.09
C GLY A 96 13.23 27.93 16.04
N GLY A 97 14.29 27.14 15.82
CA GLY A 97 14.78 26.12 16.78
C GLY A 97 14.25 24.69 16.63
N ASP A 98 15.14 23.70 16.78
CA ASP A 98 14.94 22.30 16.39
C ASP A 98 13.55 21.72 16.65
N ILE A 99 12.91 21.20 15.59
CA ILE A 99 12.09 20.01 15.79
C ILE A 99 13.13 18.92 16.04
N GLU A 100 13.48 18.70 17.30
CA GLU A 100 14.44 17.67 17.76
C GLU A 100 14.09 16.27 17.23
N ASP A 101 12.91 16.12 16.65
CA ASP A 101 12.37 14.85 16.23
C ASP A 101 11.64 14.94 14.87
N ARG A 102 12.40 14.76 13.78
CA ARG A 102 11.82 14.56 12.42
C ARG A 102 10.75 13.46 12.40
N HIS A 103 10.72 12.57 13.40
CA HIS A 103 9.69 11.55 13.54
C HIS A 103 8.32 12.10 13.98
N LYS A 104 8.22 13.38 14.38
CA LYS A 104 6.95 14.07 14.73
C LYS A 104 6.28 14.78 13.54
N ILE A 105 6.95 14.89 12.39
CA ILE A 105 6.40 15.52 11.17
C ILE A 105 5.46 14.55 10.44
N LYS A 106 4.26 14.35 11.00
CA LYS A 106 3.32 13.30 10.56
C LYS A 106 1.89 13.77 10.36
N ASN A 107 1.58 15.02 10.76
CA ASN A 107 0.26 15.62 10.54
C ASN A 107 0.35 16.79 9.56
N LEU A 108 -0.79 17.08 8.94
CA LEU A 108 -0.90 18.06 7.87
C LEU A 108 -0.51 19.49 8.33
N GLY A 109 -0.93 19.88 9.53
CA GLY A 109 -0.60 21.21 10.08
C GLY A 109 0.90 21.41 10.26
N THR A 110 1.61 20.39 10.73
CA THR A 110 3.07 20.43 10.90
C THR A 110 3.75 20.52 9.54
N LEU A 111 3.33 19.72 8.56
CA LEU A 111 3.89 19.76 7.19
C LEU A 111 3.73 21.15 6.55
N ARG A 112 2.57 21.79 6.72
CA ARG A 112 2.33 23.16 6.26
C ARG A 112 3.25 24.16 6.95
N ARG A 113 3.39 24.07 8.27
CA ARG A 113 4.23 24.98 9.07
C ARG A 113 5.71 24.90 8.70
N VAL A 114 6.21 23.71 8.34
CA VAL A 114 7.60 23.52 7.87
C VAL A 114 7.77 23.76 6.37
N ALA A 115 6.75 24.33 5.71
CA ALA A 115 6.73 24.57 4.27
C ALA A 115 7.15 23.34 3.46
N ALA A 116 6.65 22.16 3.83
CA ALA A 116 6.96 20.92 3.12
C ALA A 116 6.51 21.03 1.66
N ARG A 117 7.38 20.63 0.74
CA ARG A 117 7.11 20.53 -0.70
C ARG A 117 7.62 19.19 -1.19
N SER A 118 7.08 18.72 -2.31
CA SER A 118 7.59 17.52 -2.96
C SER A 118 7.78 17.78 -4.44
N THR A 119 8.87 17.25 -4.98
CA THR A 119 9.12 17.19 -6.42
C THR A 119 8.76 15.79 -6.91
N ILE A 120 7.78 15.73 -7.79
CA ILE A 120 7.32 14.54 -8.48
C ILE A 120 8.13 14.38 -9.77
N ASN A 121 8.52 13.16 -10.12
CA ASN A 121 9.23 12.91 -11.38
C ASN A 121 8.44 13.47 -12.58
N ALA A 122 9.13 14.19 -13.47
CA ALA A 122 8.52 14.78 -14.66
C ALA A 122 7.75 13.74 -15.50
N GLY A 123 8.29 12.53 -15.65
CA GLY A 123 7.60 11.48 -16.38
C GLY A 123 6.27 11.04 -15.75
N LEU A 124 6.07 11.21 -14.43
CA LEU A 124 4.79 10.95 -13.79
C LEU A 124 3.83 12.11 -14.03
N ILE A 125 4.32 13.36 -13.98
CA ILE A 125 3.52 14.53 -14.37
C ILE A 125 3.03 14.40 -15.82
N ASP A 126 3.87 13.93 -16.75
CA ASP A 126 3.47 13.65 -18.13
C ASP A 126 2.33 12.63 -18.18
N CYS A 127 2.40 11.56 -17.37
CA CYS A 127 1.34 10.56 -17.30
C CYS A 127 0.04 11.14 -16.73
N LEU A 128 0.12 11.95 -15.66
CA LEU A 128 -1.05 12.57 -15.02
C LEU A 128 -1.76 13.57 -15.93
N ASN A 129 -1.03 14.23 -16.83
CA ASN A 129 -1.60 15.15 -17.82
C ASN A 129 -2.07 14.44 -19.10
N SER A 130 -1.87 13.13 -19.23
CA SER A 130 -2.31 12.32 -20.37
C SER A 130 -3.50 11.46 -19.95
N ILE A 131 -4.69 11.76 -20.46
CA ILE A 131 -5.92 11.03 -20.13
C ILE A 131 -5.78 9.52 -20.35
N THR A 132 -5.13 9.10 -21.44
CA THR A 132 -4.95 7.69 -21.80
C THR A 132 -3.99 6.97 -20.86
N GLU A 133 -2.90 7.62 -20.47
CA GLU A 133 -1.89 6.99 -19.61
C GLU A 133 -2.32 7.01 -18.13
N TRP A 134 -2.91 8.12 -17.69
CA TRP A 134 -3.51 8.21 -16.37
C TRP A 134 -4.59 7.16 -16.17
N GLU A 135 -5.48 6.93 -17.14
CA GLU A 135 -6.57 5.95 -16.97
C GLU A 135 -6.03 4.53 -16.72
N LYS A 136 -4.89 4.16 -17.32
CA LYS A 136 -4.21 2.88 -17.03
C LYS A 136 -3.71 2.81 -15.58
N LEU A 137 -3.04 3.88 -15.11
CA LEU A 137 -2.53 3.98 -13.74
C LEU A 137 -3.68 4.01 -12.71
N ARG A 138 -4.76 4.73 -13.03
CA ARG A 138 -5.97 4.85 -12.22
C ARG A 138 -6.68 3.52 -12.08
N ALA A 139 -6.90 2.81 -13.19
CA ALA A 139 -7.51 1.48 -13.18
C ALA A 139 -6.72 0.52 -12.27
N LEU A 140 -5.39 0.53 -12.36
CA LEU A 140 -4.53 -0.26 -11.48
C LEU A 140 -4.71 0.12 -10.00
N LEU A 141 -4.69 1.42 -9.66
CA LEU A 141 -4.86 1.86 -8.27
C LEU A 141 -6.22 1.43 -7.70
N ILE A 142 -7.29 1.61 -8.47
CA ILE A 142 -8.66 1.21 -8.09
C ILE A 142 -8.72 -0.30 -7.86
N GLU A 143 -8.26 -1.09 -8.84
CA GLU A 143 -8.34 -2.54 -8.80
C GLU A 143 -7.53 -3.13 -7.63
N ARG A 144 -6.29 -2.66 -7.46
CA ARG A 144 -5.35 -3.22 -6.48
C ARG A 144 -5.64 -2.82 -5.03
N TYR A 145 -6.07 -1.58 -4.80
CA TYR A 145 -6.16 -1.01 -3.44
C TYR A 145 -7.58 -0.79 -2.94
N PHE A 146 -8.58 -0.76 -3.82
CA PHE A 146 -9.97 -0.45 -3.43
C PHE A 146 -10.97 -1.55 -3.82
N ASN A 147 -10.73 -2.32 -4.88
CA ASN A 147 -11.62 -3.41 -5.30
C ASN A 147 -11.28 -4.77 -4.67
N ARG A 148 -10.07 -4.95 -4.13
CA ARG A 148 -9.73 -6.14 -3.35
C ARG A 148 -10.59 -6.19 -2.10
N ARG A 149 -11.70 -6.94 -2.20
CA ARG A 149 -12.55 -7.33 -1.07
C ARG A 149 -11.63 -7.80 0.05
N ASN A 150 -11.79 -7.20 1.23
CA ASN A 150 -11.16 -7.65 2.46
C ASN A 150 -11.22 -9.17 2.53
N GLY A 151 -10.06 -9.84 2.52
CA GLY A 151 -9.98 -11.30 2.59
C GLY A 151 -10.85 -11.86 3.72
N ASP A 152 -11.61 -12.94 3.55
CA ASP A 152 -11.26 -14.14 2.78
C ASP A 152 -9.76 -14.44 2.87
N THR A 153 -9.36 -14.84 4.08
CA THR A 153 -8.10 -15.53 4.32
C THR A 153 -8.06 -16.77 3.45
N ASP A 154 -7.41 -16.66 2.31
CA ASP A 154 -6.96 -17.79 1.52
C ASP A 154 -5.97 -18.61 2.37
N ARG A 155 -6.51 -19.64 3.03
CA ARG A 155 -5.75 -20.76 3.56
C ARG A 155 -5.44 -21.69 2.40
N HIS A 156 -4.45 -21.34 1.60
CA HIS A 156 -3.74 -22.32 0.77
C HIS A 156 -2.26 -22.25 1.11
N GLY A 157 -1.90 -22.88 2.24
CA GLY A 157 -0.57 -23.46 2.35
C GLY A 157 -0.46 -24.62 1.35
N PRO A 158 0.73 -24.94 0.84
CA PRO A 158 0.90 -26.07 -0.07
C PRO A 158 0.39 -27.33 0.64
N GLY A 159 -0.66 -27.93 0.07
CA GLY A 159 -1.27 -29.16 0.56
C GLY A 159 -0.19 -30.22 0.75
N ARG A 160 -0.06 -30.70 1.99
CA ARG A 160 0.63 -31.97 2.24
C ARG A 160 -0.19 -33.03 1.49
N GLN A 161 0.46 -33.70 0.54
CA GLN A 161 -0.12 -34.88 -0.08
C GLN A 161 -0.18 -35.96 1.01
N ASP A 162 -1.38 -36.26 1.47
CA ASP A 162 -1.65 -37.46 2.26
C ASP A 162 -1.46 -38.67 1.33
N VAL A 163 -0.31 -39.33 1.47
CA VAL A 163 -0.07 -40.65 0.90
C VAL A 163 -0.95 -41.67 1.65
N PRO A 164 -1.79 -42.44 0.96
CA PRO A 164 -2.59 -43.48 1.60
C PRO A 164 -1.69 -44.66 2.01
N PRO A 165 -1.97 -45.35 3.13
CA PRO A 165 -1.16 -46.49 3.54
C PRO A 165 -1.45 -47.70 2.64
N THR A 166 -0.41 -48.21 1.99
CA THR A 166 -0.43 -49.50 1.29
C THR A 166 -0.54 -50.64 2.29
N VAL A 167 -1.62 -51.43 2.17
CA VAL A 167 -1.73 -52.76 2.75
C VAL A 167 -0.90 -53.73 1.92
N SER A 168 0.05 -54.43 2.54
CA SER A 168 0.30 -55.87 2.42
C SER A 168 1.75 -56.20 2.78
N ASN A 169 1.93 -57.04 3.81
CA ASN A 169 2.73 -58.27 3.70
C ASN A 169 2.63 -59.07 5.01
N LEU A 170 1.95 -60.21 4.93
CA LEU A 170 2.23 -61.42 5.71
C LEU A 170 2.92 -62.39 4.73
N PRO A 171 3.90 -63.23 5.17
CA PRO A 171 3.55 -64.51 5.80
C PRO A 171 4.52 -64.93 6.95
N SER A 172 4.01 -65.43 8.09
CA SER A 172 3.77 -66.85 8.47
C SER A 172 4.86 -67.40 9.43
N PRO A 173 4.77 -68.64 9.98
CA PRO A 173 4.41 -68.86 11.38
C PRO A 173 5.46 -69.69 12.17
N GLN A 174 5.07 -70.11 13.38
CA GLN A 174 5.58 -71.26 14.17
C GLN A 174 6.65 -70.94 15.24
N ASN A 175 6.29 -71.11 16.53
CA ASN A 175 6.52 -72.37 17.25
C ASN A 175 6.12 -72.28 18.74
N GLY A 176 5.23 -73.20 19.14
CA GLY A 176 5.42 -74.10 20.29
C GLY A 176 5.25 -73.58 21.74
N PRO A 177 4.65 -74.38 22.65
CA PRO A 177 4.23 -73.94 23.98
C PRO A 177 5.30 -74.21 25.05
N GLN A 178 5.26 -73.48 26.17
CA GLN A 178 5.86 -73.95 27.42
C GLN A 178 5.15 -73.42 28.68
N TYR A 179 5.11 -74.35 29.65
CA TYR A 179 4.32 -74.46 30.87
C TYR A 179 4.80 -73.61 32.06
N CYS A 180 3.97 -73.66 33.13
CA CYS A 180 4.25 -73.47 34.57
C CYS A 180 4.26 -72.03 35.12
N ALA A 181 3.91 -71.73 36.38
CA ALA A 181 3.12 -72.30 37.48
C ALA A 181 3.34 -71.36 38.71
N ALA A 182 2.52 -71.52 39.76
CA ALA A 182 2.70 -71.02 41.15
C ALA A 182 2.37 -69.53 41.40
N ALA A 183 1.70 -69.13 42.48
CA ALA A 183 1.18 -69.81 43.68
C ALA A 183 -0.04 -69.04 44.20
#